data_AF-A0A4Y2TC29-F1
#
_entry.id   AF-A0A4Y2TC29-F1
#
_cell.length_a   1.000
_cell.length_b   1.000
_cell.length_c   1.000
_cell.angle_alpha   90.00
_cell.angle_beta   90.00
_cell.angle_gamma   90.00
#
_symmetry.space_group_name_H-M   'P 1'
#
loop_
_entity.id
_entity.type
_entity.pdbx_description
1 polymer ?
#
loop_
_entity_poly.entity_id
_entity_poly.type
_entity_poly.pdbx_seq_one_letter_code
_entity_poly.pdbx_strand_id
1 'polypeptide(L)'
;MGLPRKIQSDLGTSFTIFLTTKFFDRFGIKVTQSSVHHPQSKPVDRFHRTVKRILNVLCLESGQDWEKNIPATLLALQTITHESTMFSPAEHVHVKNLITPEILLYEHYVKPQEEDLTVTEYVFDLINRMRRCQELAIAKMTEVRDKRNV
;
A
#
# COMPACT_ATOMS: atom_id res chain seq x y z
N MET A 1 -2.28 12.58 3.60
CA MET A 1 -2.99 12.10 2.40
C MET A 1 -3.01 13.21 1.35
N GLY A 2 -2.85 12.90 0.07
CA GLY A 2 -2.80 13.88 -1.02
C GLY A 2 -3.60 13.45 -2.25
N LEU A 3 -3.81 14.39 -3.19
CA LEU A 3 -4.53 14.11 -4.44
C LEU A 3 -3.61 13.45 -5.48
N PRO A 4 -4.05 12.37 -6.14
CA PRO A 4 -3.26 11.72 -7.17
C PRO A 4 -3.18 12.61 -8.43
N ARG A 5 -2.01 12.65 -9.07
CA ARG A 5 -1.85 13.35 -10.36
C ARG A 5 -2.50 12.60 -11.53
N LYS A 6 -2.57 11.28 -11.42
CA LYS A 6 -3.15 10.39 -12.43
C LYS A 6 -3.94 9.27 -11.76
N ILE A 7 -5.07 8.90 -12.34
CA ILE A 7 -5.86 7.73 -11.96
C ILE A 7 -5.97 6.83 -13.18
N GLN A 8 -5.73 5.53 -12.99
CA GLN A 8 -6.03 4.54 -14.01
C GLN A 8 -7.34 3.83 -13.63
N SER A 9 -8.33 3.86 -14.51
CA SER A 9 -9.63 3.21 -14.29
C SER A 9 -9.99 2.30 -15.47
N ASP A 10 -11.04 1.50 -15.30
CA ASP A 10 -11.72 0.88 -16.41
C ASP A 10 -12.74 1.84 -17.05
N LEU A 11 -13.46 1.34 -18.06
CA LEU A 11 -14.56 2.04 -18.73
C LEU A 11 -15.87 1.95 -17.92
N GLY A 12 -15.80 1.67 -16.62
CA GLY A 12 -16.97 1.63 -15.76
C GLY A 12 -17.69 2.98 -15.73
N THR A 13 -19.02 2.94 -15.82
CA THR A 13 -19.87 4.14 -15.93
C THR A 13 -19.62 5.14 -14.80
N SER A 14 -19.32 4.66 -13.59
CA SER A 14 -18.98 5.52 -12.44
C SER A 14 -17.77 6.44 -12.68
N PHE A 15 -16.81 6.02 -13.52
CA PHE A 15 -15.61 6.79 -13.88
C PHE A 15 -15.77 7.62 -15.16
N THR A 16 -16.85 7.41 -15.92
CA THR A 16 -17.12 8.10 -17.20
C THR A 16 -18.31 9.06 -17.15
N ILE A 17 -19.13 9.00 -16.09
CA ILE A 17 -20.21 9.95 -15.87
C ILE A 17 -19.66 11.38 -15.76
N PHE A 18 -20.41 12.32 -16.36
CA PHE A 18 -20.09 13.74 -16.43
C PHE A 18 -19.62 14.33 -15.11
N LEU A 19 -20.32 14.04 -14.00
CA LEU A 19 -19.96 14.56 -12.68
C LEU A 19 -18.55 14.14 -12.25
N THR A 20 -18.21 12.87 -12.44
CA THR A 20 -16.91 12.30 -12.08
C THR A 20 -15.80 12.87 -12.97
N THR A 21 -16.04 13.00 -14.28
CA THR A 21 -15.08 13.64 -15.19
C THR A 21 -14.84 15.10 -14.83
N LYS A 22 -15.90 15.86 -14.51
CA LYS A 22 -15.77 17.27 -14.07
C LYS A 22 -15.03 17.40 -12.75
N PHE A 23 -15.21 16.45 -11.84
CA PHE A 23 -14.42 16.39 -10.62
C PHE A 23 -12.92 16.23 -10.97
N PHE A 24 -12.56 15.25 -11.78
CA PHE A 24 -11.16 15.03 -12.15
C PHE A 24 -10.54 16.24 -12.87
N ASP A 25 -11.25 16.85 -13.81
CA ASP A 25 -10.79 18.05 -14.52
C ASP A 25 -10.50 19.21 -13.55
N ARG A 26 -11.41 19.46 -12.61
CA ARG A 26 -11.29 20.57 -11.65
C ARG A 26 -10.10 20.41 -10.71
N PHE A 27 -9.79 19.16 -10.34
CA PHE A 27 -8.64 18.84 -9.48
C PHE A 27 -7.36 18.55 -10.27
N GLY A 28 -7.36 18.72 -11.60
CA GLY A 28 -6.20 18.49 -12.45
C GLY A 28 -5.74 17.02 -12.48
N ILE A 29 -6.64 16.08 -12.18
CA ILE A 29 -6.37 14.66 -12.13
C ILE A 29 -6.54 14.08 -13.54
N LYS A 30 -5.47 13.51 -14.10
CA LYS A 30 -5.54 12.87 -15.41
C LYS A 30 -6.06 11.45 -15.29
N VAL A 31 -7.15 11.12 -15.98
CA VAL A 31 -7.69 9.76 -15.99
C VAL A 31 -7.23 9.01 -17.23
N THR A 32 -6.58 7.87 -17.03
CA THR A 32 -6.20 6.93 -18.09
C THR A 32 -7.13 5.74 -18.05
N GLN A 33 -7.86 5.50 -19.14
CA GLN A 33 -8.74 4.35 -19.26
C GLN A 33 -7.97 3.14 -19.76
N SER A 34 -8.20 1.99 -19.12
CA SER A 34 -7.64 0.71 -19.56
C SER A 34 -8.40 0.18 -20.78
N SER A 35 -7.68 -0.40 -21.75
CA SER A 35 -8.31 -0.99 -22.93
C SER A 35 -9.08 -2.26 -22.55
N VAL A 36 -10.18 -2.53 -23.25
CA VAL A 36 -11.12 -3.63 -22.94
C VAL A 36 -10.45 -5.01 -23.01
N HIS A 37 -9.40 -5.17 -23.82
CA HIS A 37 -8.84 -6.48 -24.17
C HIS A 37 -7.40 -6.72 -23.65
N HIS A 38 -6.93 -5.96 -22.65
CA HIS A 38 -5.58 -6.20 -22.09
C HIS A 38 -5.60 -6.42 -20.57
N PRO A 39 -6.02 -7.61 -20.08
CA PRO A 39 -6.07 -7.91 -18.64
C PRO A 39 -4.71 -7.83 -17.93
N GLN A 40 -3.60 -7.98 -18.66
CA GLN A 40 -2.25 -7.73 -18.12
C GLN A 40 -1.99 -6.26 -17.72
N SER A 41 -2.79 -5.31 -18.21
CA SER A 41 -2.68 -3.88 -17.84
C SER A 41 -3.33 -3.50 -16.51
N LYS A 42 -4.00 -4.44 -15.83
CA LYS A 42 -4.79 -4.16 -14.61
C LYS A 42 -4.16 -4.78 -13.36
N PRO A 43 -3.15 -4.14 -12.75
CA PRO A 43 -2.54 -4.63 -11.50
C PRO A 43 -3.55 -4.71 -10.34
N VAL A 44 -4.64 -3.93 -10.43
CA VAL A 44 -5.75 -3.90 -9.48
C VAL A 44 -6.44 -5.26 -9.35
N ASP A 45 -6.56 -6.04 -10.42
CA ASP A 45 -7.23 -7.35 -10.35
C ASP A 45 -6.42 -8.35 -9.52
N ARG A 46 -5.09 -8.30 -9.62
CA ARG A 46 -4.21 -9.10 -8.76
C ARG A 46 -4.35 -8.68 -7.30
N PHE A 47 -4.41 -7.38 -7.03
CA PHE A 47 -4.63 -6.86 -5.69
C PHE A 47 -5.99 -7.32 -5.11
N HIS A 48 -7.07 -7.26 -5.90
CA HIS A 48 -8.38 -7.75 -5.50
C HIS A 48 -8.38 -9.24 -5.13
N ARG A 49 -7.59 -10.08 -5.81
CA ARG A 49 -7.43 -11.50 -5.44
C ARG A 49 -6.81 -11.67 -4.06
N THR A 50 -5.78 -10.87 -3.74
CA THR A 50 -5.15 -10.88 -2.41
C THR A 50 -6.13 -10.43 -1.33
N VAL A 51 -6.86 -9.32 -1.58
CA VAL A 51 -7.88 -8.81 -0.65
C VAL A 51 -8.93 -9.88 -0.35
N LYS A 52 -9.49 -10.52 -1.39
CA LYS A 52 -10.48 -11.59 -1.23
C LYS A 52 -9.93 -12.78 -0.46
N ARG A 53 -8.67 -13.16 -0.68
CA ARG A 53 -8.03 -14.28 0.02
C ARG A 53 -7.92 -13.99 1.53
N ILE A 54 -7.46 -12.81 1.89
CA ILE A 54 -7.33 -12.41 3.31
C ILE A 54 -8.72 -12.32 3.96
N LEU A 55 -9.69 -11.67 3.30
CA LEU A 55 -11.06 -11.59 3.81
C LEU A 55 -11.67 -12.96 4.05
N ASN A 56 -11.53 -13.89 3.10
CA ASN A 56 -12.08 -15.23 3.25
C ASN A 56 -11.50 -15.95 4.47
N VAL A 57 -10.18 -15.87 4.70
CA VAL A 57 -9.55 -16.48 5.87
C VAL A 57 -10.09 -15.86 7.16
N LEU A 58 -10.14 -14.53 7.24
CA LEU A 58 -10.61 -13.83 8.43
C LEU A 58 -12.10 -14.06 8.71
N CYS A 59 -12.94 -14.16 7.69
CA CYS A 59 -14.35 -14.53 7.83
C CYS A 59 -14.52 -15.96 8.36
N LEU A 60 -13.71 -16.90 7.85
CA LEU A 60 -13.75 -18.29 8.32
C LEU A 60 -13.29 -18.41 9.78
N GLU A 61 -12.27 -17.66 10.19
CA GLU A 61 -11.75 -17.68 11.56
C GLU A 61 -12.65 -16.97 12.56
N SER A 62 -13.16 -15.77 12.21
CA SER A 62 -14.00 -14.97 13.11
C SER A 62 -15.46 -15.43 13.16
N GLY A 63 -15.93 -16.15 12.12
CA GLY A 63 -17.35 -16.46 11.92
C GLY A 63 -18.22 -15.22 11.63
N GLN A 64 -17.61 -14.06 11.37
CA GLN A 64 -18.30 -12.80 11.12
C GLN A 64 -18.37 -12.48 9.63
N ASP A 65 -19.36 -11.66 9.27
CA ASP A 65 -19.49 -11.12 7.92
C ASP A 65 -18.25 -10.32 7.51
N TRP A 66 -18.02 -10.27 6.19
CA TRP A 66 -16.85 -9.64 5.58
C TRP A 66 -16.68 -8.17 5.97
N GLU A 67 -17.78 -7.44 6.16
CA GLU A 67 -17.77 -6.02 6.54
C GLU A 67 -17.04 -5.77 7.86
N LYS A 68 -17.22 -6.66 8.84
CA LYS A 68 -16.56 -6.55 10.16
C LYS A 68 -15.07 -6.86 10.07
N ASN A 69 -14.66 -7.62 9.07
CA ASN A 69 -13.28 -8.03 8.85
C ASN A 69 -12.50 -7.05 7.95
N ILE A 70 -13.14 -6.01 7.39
CA ILE A 70 -12.48 -5.01 6.54
C ILE A 70 -11.33 -4.29 7.26
N PRO A 71 -11.49 -3.79 8.51
CA PRO A 71 -10.38 -3.12 9.21
C PRO A 71 -9.17 -4.03 9.43
N ALA A 72 -9.41 -5.29 9.84
CA ALA A 72 -8.35 -6.28 10.05
C ALA A 72 -7.64 -6.64 8.72
N THR A 73 -8.41 -6.80 7.65
CA THR A 73 -7.89 -7.03 6.30
C THR A 73 -7.01 -5.87 5.84
N LEU A 74 -7.46 -4.64 6.04
CA LEU A 74 -6.71 -3.45 5.64
C LEU A 74 -5.39 -3.35 6.43
N LEU A 75 -5.44 -3.60 7.74
CA LEU A 75 -4.24 -3.62 8.59
C LEU A 75 -3.23 -4.65 8.08
N ALA A 76 -3.67 -5.89 7.83
CA ALA A 76 -2.81 -6.94 7.29
C ALA A 76 -2.19 -6.53 5.94
N LEU A 77 -2.98 -6.00 5.00
CA LEU A 77 -2.47 -5.54 3.71
C LEU A 77 -1.44 -4.41 3.85
N GLN A 78 -1.59 -3.55 4.86
CA GLN A 78 -0.66 -2.44 5.08
C GLN A 78 0.65 -2.86 5.74
N THR A 79 0.65 -3.93 6.55
CA THR A 79 1.82 -4.39 7.32
C THR A 79 2.58 -5.55 6.68
N ILE A 80 1.97 -6.30 5.76
CA ILE A 80 2.65 -7.40 5.05
C ILE A 80 3.75 -6.84 4.14
N THR A 81 4.98 -7.32 4.33
CA THR A 81 6.12 -7.03 3.44
C THR A 81 5.93 -7.74 2.11
N HIS A 82 5.99 -6.99 1.00
CA HIS A 82 5.84 -7.57 -0.32
C HIS A 82 7.19 -8.02 -0.88
N GLU A 83 7.32 -9.29 -1.29
CA GLU A 83 8.59 -9.91 -1.70
C GLU A 83 9.34 -9.14 -2.80
N SER A 84 8.63 -8.50 -3.73
CA SER A 84 9.29 -7.77 -4.83
C SER A 84 9.89 -6.44 -4.39
N THR A 85 9.39 -5.84 -3.32
CA THR A 85 9.84 -4.55 -2.81
C THR A 85 10.58 -4.66 -1.49
N MET A 86 10.47 -5.79 -0.79
CA MET A 86 10.97 -6.03 0.58
C MET A 86 10.40 -5.11 1.66
N PHE A 87 9.56 -4.14 1.28
CA PHE A 87 8.86 -3.23 2.17
C PHE A 87 7.37 -3.50 2.19
N SER A 88 6.73 -3.18 3.31
CA SER A 88 5.29 -3.11 3.43
C SER A 88 4.73 -1.83 2.80
N PRO A 89 3.44 -1.79 2.41
CA PRO A 89 2.81 -0.56 1.94
C PRO A 89 2.84 0.57 2.98
N ALA A 90 2.70 0.25 4.27
CA ALA A 90 2.81 1.23 5.35
C ALA A 90 4.18 1.91 5.37
N GLU A 91 5.26 1.14 5.21
CA GLU A 91 6.62 1.69 5.14
C GLU A 91 6.81 2.61 3.93
N HIS A 92 6.23 2.27 2.79
CA HIS A 92 6.29 3.14 1.61
C HIS A 92 5.54 4.47 1.80
N VAL A 93 4.36 4.43 2.43
CA VAL A 93 3.49 5.61 2.55
C VAL A 93 3.86 6.49 3.74
N HIS A 94 4.16 5.88 4.88
CA HIS A 94 4.38 6.57 6.15
C HIS A 94 5.84 6.59 6.58
N VAL A 95 6.73 5.86 5.89
CA VAL A 95 8.16 5.75 6.24
C VAL A 95 8.36 5.16 7.65
N LYS A 96 7.32 4.51 8.16
CA LYS A 96 7.28 3.83 9.45
C LYS A 96 6.43 2.59 9.29
N ASN A 97 6.81 1.56 10.03
CA ASN A 97 5.91 0.45 10.29
C ASN A 97 4.74 0.97 11.12
N LEU A 98 3.53 0.55 10.77
CA LEU A 98 2.37 0.79 11.62
C LEU A 98 2.63 0.12 12.97
N ILE A 99 2.29 0.81 14.05
CA ILE A 99 2.33 0.22 15.38
C ILE A 99 1.19 -0.81 15.44
N THR A 100 1.54 -2.08 15.26
CA THR A 100 0.61 -3.19 15.45
C THR A 100 0.49 -3.51 16.93
N PRO A 101 -0.60 -4.19 17.36
CA PRO A 101 -0.72 -4.67 18.74
C PRO A 101 0.51 -5.48 19.18
N GLU A 102 1.09 -6.27 18.27
CA GLU A 102 2.33 -7.03 18.51
C GLU A 102 3.52 -6.11 18.82
N ILE A 103 3.76 -5.08 18.01
CA ILE A 103 4.85 -4.12 18.24
C ILE A 103 4.64 -3.38 19.56
N LEU A 104 3.41 -2.98 19.85
CA LEU A 104 3.08 -2.25 21.08
C LEU A 104 3.35 -3.11 22.32
N LEU A 105 3.00 -4.40 22.27
CA LEU A 105 3.36 -5.36 23.32
C LEU A 105 4.88 -5.52 23.41
N TYR A 106 5.59 -5.68 22.29
CA TYR A 106 7.05 -5.80 22.31
C TYR A 106 7.74 -4.57 22.92
N GLU A 107 7.31 -3.37 22.55
CA GLU A 107 7.87 -2.12 23.10
C GLU A 107 7.56 -1.96 24.59
N HIS A 108 6.38 -2.40 25.05
CA HIS A 108 6.03 -2.37 26.47
C HIS A 108 6.82 -3.36 27.32
N TYR A 109 7.07 -4.58 26.80
CA TYR A 109 7.63 -5.68 27.59
C TYR A 109 9.15 -5.88 27.41
N VAL A 110 9.74 -5.42 26.31
CA VAL A 110 11.11 -5.80 25.91
C VAL A 110 12.06 -4.61 25.75
N LYS A 111 11.57 -3.44 25.32
CA LYS A 111 12.46 -2.28 25.12
C LYS A 111 12.68 -1.50 26.43
N PRO A 112 13.93 -1.22 26.83
CA PRO A 112 14.19 -0.20 27.85
C PRO A 112 13.72 1.18 27.33
N GLN A 113 13.31 2.06 28.24
CA GLN A 113 12.97 3.44 27.89
C GLN A 113 14.19 4.11 27.23
N GLU A 114 14.17 4.28 25.91
CA GLU A 114 15.18 5.05 25.19
C GLU A 114 15.00 6.54 25.52
N GLU A 115 16.13 7.26 25.58
CA GLU A 115 16.15 8.72 25.72
C GLU A 115 15.47 9.39 24.52
N ASP A 116 14.68 10.44 24.77
CA ASP A 116 13.96 11.16 23.74
C ASP A 116 14.94 11.77 22.71
N LEU A 117 14.96 11.22 21.50
CA LEU A 117 15.70 11.76 20.36
C LEU A 117 15.26 13.19 20.06
N THR A 118 16.23 14.07 19.75
CA THR A 118 15.88 15.42 19.32
C THR A 118 15.17 15.39 17.96
N VAL A 119 14.24 16.33 17.75
CA VAL A 119 13.44 16.42 16.52
C VAL A 119 14.32 16.45 15.26
N THR A 120 15.49 17.11 15.33
CA THR A 120 16.45 17.20 14.23
C THR A 120 17.08 15.86 13.86
N GLU A 121 17.47 15.06 14.86
CA GLU A 121 18.05 13.74 14.64
C GLU A 121 17.01 12.79 14.04
N TYR A 122 15.78 12.84 14.56
CA TYR A 122 14.67 12.07 14.01
C TYR A 122 14.36 12.43 12.55
N VAL A 123 14.31 13.73 12.20
CA VAL A 123 14.06 14.16 10.82
C VAL A 123 15.18 13.70 9.89
N PHE A 124 16.45 13.77 10.33
CA PHE A 124 17.58 13.32 9.54
C PHE A 124 17.55 11.80 9.31
N ASP A 125 17.29 11.00 10.34
CA ASP A 125 17.13 9.55 10.20
C ASP A 125 15.97 9.21 9.27
N LEU A 126 14.83 9.90 9.41
CA LEU A 126 13.66 9.71 8.56
C LEU A 126 13.99 9.91 7.08
N ILE A 127 14.65 11.02 6.73
CA ILE A 127 15.05 11.32 5.34
C ILE A 127 16.00 10.24 4.81
N ASN A 128 16.97 9.79 5.62
CA ASN A 128 17.92 8.76 5.22
C ASN A 128 17.23 7.39 5.05
N ARG A 129 16.25 7.07 5.89
CA ARG A 129 15.42 5.86 5.74
C ARG A 129 14.59 5.93 4.46
N MET A 130 13.94 7.05 4.16
CA MET A 130 13.19 7.22 2.90
C MET A 130 14.06 6.92 1.68
N ARG A 131 15.26 7.52 1.64
CA ARG A 131 16.18 7.35 0.52
C ARG A 131 16.61 5.90 0.35
N ARG A 132 17.00 5.24 1.45
CA ARG A 132 17.39 3.81 1.44
C ARG A 132 16.24 2.91 0.99
N CYS A 133 15.02 3.12 1.50
CA CYS A 133 13.87 2.33 1.09
C CYS A 133 13.59 2.47 -0.41
N GLN A 134 13.67 3.70 -0.93
CA GLN A 134 13.46 3.96 -2.35
C GLN A 134 14.53 3.29 -3.22
N GLU A 135 15.81 3.40 -2.87
CA GLU A 135 16.92 2.79 -3.61
C GLU A 135 16.81 1.27 -3.64
N LEU A 136 16.56 0.64 -2.48
CA LEU A 136 16.40 -0.81 -2.36
C LEU A 136 15.18 -1.33 -3.12
N ALA A 137 14.05 -0.62 -3.04
CA ALA A 137 12.85 -0.99 -3.79
C ALA A 137 13.10 -0.96 -5.30
N ILE A 138 13.78 0.08 -5.80
CA ILE A 138 14.13 0.20 -7.23
C ILE A 138 15.05 -0.95 -7.64
N ALA A 139 16.13 -1.20 -6.91
CA ALA A 139 17.10 -2.26 -7.22
C ALA A 139 16.45 -3.65 -7.26
N LYS A 140 15.55 -3.97 -6.32
CA LYS A 140 14.84 -5.25 -6.31
C LYS A 140 13.78 -5.36 -7.40
N MET A 141 13.06 -4.28 -7.70
CA MET A 141 12.13 -4.26 -8.82
C MET A 141 12.86 -4.49 -10.16
N THR A 142 14.08 -3.97 -10.34
CA THR A 142 14.91 -4.24 -11.52
C THR A 142 15.38 -5.70 -11.56
N GLU A 143 15.90 -6.25 -10.46
CA GLU A 143 16.33 -7.66 -10.40
C GLU A 143 15.17 -8.64 -10.72
N VAL A 144 13.99 -8.40 -10.17
CA VAL A 144 12.80 -9.25 -10.41
C VAL A 144 12.33 -9.14 -11.87
N ARG A 145 12.48 -7.96 -12.49
CA ARG A 145 12.16 -7.76 -13.90
C ARG A 145 13.12 -8.52 -14.80
N ASP A 146 14.41 -8.48 -14.52
CA ASP A 146 15.43 -9.15 -15.33
C ASP A 146 15.31 -10.68 -15.23
N LYS A 147 15.01 -11.22 -14.05
CA LYS A 147 14.73 -12.66 -13.85
C LYS A 147 13.48 -13.17 -14.56
N ARG A 148 12.56 -12.29 -14.99
CA ARG A 148 11.34 -12.65 -15.73
C ARG A 148 11.51 -12.61 -17.25
N ASN A 149 12.59 -12.01 -17.73
CA ASN A 149 12.89 -11.86 -19.17
C ASN A 149 13.92 -12.88 -19.67
N VAL A 150 14.34 -13.82 -18.81
CA VAL A 150 15.20 -14.98 -19.08
C VAL A 150 14.35 -16.23 -18.93
#